data_AF-A0A9N9RE51-F1
#
_entry.id   AF-A0A9N9RE51-F1
#
_cell.length_a   1.000
_cell.length_b   1.000
_cell.length_c   1.000
_cell.angle_alpha   90.00
_cell.angle_beta   90.00
_cell.angle_gamma   90.00
#
_symmetry.space_group_name_H-M   'P 1'
#
loop_
_entity.id
_entity.type
_entity.pdbx_description
1 polymer ?
#
loop_
_entity_poly.entity_id
_entity_poly.type
_entity_poly.pdbx_seq_one_letter_code
_entity_poly.pdbx_strand_id
1 'polypeptide(L)'
;MPLVSKSPPAASSTVALKDQSFMSLTRSDPNLSLTLEDDSIHVSQRIKRKRNDDNESALADNFKAEILNMFNEIKLGQITHASSLQSTKEDLMAQNNQLQESVEFMSRQYDELLNRIKKAEEDRDSDRKYIHFLEGKIENLERQNRIASLEIRNIPKKDKETKKDLVDTVVELGEIINVEIQPMEIKRYLPYPRQD
;
A
#
# COMPACT_ATOMS: atom_id res chain seq x y z
N MET A 1 -3.94 2.22 -26.59
CA MET A 1 -5.11 1.86 -25.75
C MET A 1 -5.04 2.71 -24.49
N PRO A 2 -6.07 3.49 -24.13
CA PRO A 2 -6.00 4.40 -22.99
C PRO A 2 -6.34 3.67 -21.67
N LEU A 3 -5.60 3.99 -20.61
CA LEU A 3 -5.75 3.44 -19.26
C LEU A 3 -6.95 4.09 -18.56
N VAL A 4 -7.87 3.26 -18.08
CA VAL A 4 -9.05 3.68 -17.32
C VAL A 4 -8.63 3.95 -15.87
N SER A 5 -8.78 5.19 -15.42
CA SER A 5 -8.65 5.59 -14.01
C SER A 5 -9.91 5.18 -13.23
N LYS A 6 -9.72 4.45 -12.12
CA LYS A 6 -10.82 4.12 -11.19
C LYS A 6 -10.82 5.14 -10.05
N SER A 7 -11.85 5.99 -10.01
CA SER A 7 -12.15 6.88 -8.89
C SER A 7 -12.91 6.13 -7.77
N PRO A 8 -12.82 6.57 -6.50
CA PRO A 8 -13.51 5.94 -5.38
C PRO A 8 -15.02 6.26 -5.37
N PRO A 9 -15.88 5.40 -4.77
CA PRO A 9 -17.32 5.62 -4.73
C PRO A 9 -17.69 6.72 -3.70
N ALA A 10 -18.73 7.47 -4.04
CA ALA A 10 -19.28 8.54 -3.22
C ALA A 10 -19.92 8.01 -1.92
N ALA A 11 -19.65 8.69 -0.80
CA ALA A 11 -20.30 8.44 0.48
C ALA A 11 -21.76 8.90 0.42
N SER A 12 -22.71 7.99 0.68
CA SER A 12 -24.11 8.34 0.95
C SER A 12 -24.32 8.57 2.45
N SER A 13 -24.92 9.71 2.73
CA SER A 13 -25.30 10.29 4.00
C SER A 13 -26.33 9.48 4.80
N THR A 14 -26.05 9.36 6.10
CA THR A 14 -26.96 9.40 7.25
C THR A 14 -28.38 8.85 7.10
N VAL A 15 -28.65 7.71 7.76
CA VAL A 15 -29.99 7.37 8.24
C VAL A 15 -29.91 7.02 9.73
N ALA A 16 -30.57 7.86 10.53
CA ALA A 16 -30.74 7.68 11.96
C ALA A 16 -31.57 6.42 12.26
N LEU A 17 -31.01 5.51 13.05
CA LEU A 17 -31.74 4.34 13.56
C LEU A 17 -32.63 4.78 14.73
N LYS A 18 -33.94 4.75 14.48
CA LYS A 18 -34.98 4.86 15.50
C LYS A 18 -35.13 3.50 16.19
N ASP A 19 -35.10 3.58 17.51
CA ASP A 19 -35.55 2.60 18.50
C ASP A 19 -36.83 1.88 18.06
N GLN A 20 -36.77 0.55 17.96
CA GLN A 20 -37.95 -0.33 18.00
C GLN A 20 -37.60 -1.60 18.77
N SER A 21 -37.90 -1.55 20.06
CA SER A 21 -38.31 -2.72 20.85
C SER A 21 -39.57 -3.33 20.24
N PHE A 22 -39.67 -4.66 20.15
CA PHE A 22 -40.86 -5.54 19.97
C PHE A 22 -40.31 -6.89 19.43
N MET A 23 -40.57 -8.09 19.96
CA MET A 23 -41.69 -8.59 20.75
C MET A 23 -41.25 -9.69 21.73
N SER A 24 -41.69 -9.56 22.98
CA SER A 24 -41.84 -10.65 23.94
C SER A 24 -43.17 -11.35 23.66
N LEU A 25 -43.12 -12.64 23.31
CA LEU A 25 -44.29 -13.49 23.11
C LEU A 25 -44.26 -14.64 24.13
N THR A 26 -44.75 -14.38 25.34
CA THR A 26 -45.24 -15.41 26.26
C THR A 26 -46.08 -14.77 27.35
N ARG A 27 -47.40 -14.70 27.14
CA ARG A 27 -48.38 -14.48 28.22
C ARG A 27 -49.56 -15.41 28.01
N SER A 28 -49.60 -16.47 28.80
CA SER A 28 -50.77 -17.34 28.94
C SER A 28 -51.09 -17.46 30.43
N ASP A 29 -51.89 -16.53 30.92
CA ASP A 29 -52.62 -16.68 32.18
C ASP A 29 -54.10 -16.90 31.82
N PRO A 30 -54.75 -18.01 32.20
CA PRO A 30 -56.19 -18.10 32.12
C PRO A 30 -56.78 -17.45 33.37
N ASN A 31 -57.30 -16.24 33.21
CA ASN A 31 -58.16 -15.59 34.20
C ASN A 31 -59.53 -16.30 34.18
N LEU A 32 -59.76 -17.24 35.09
CA LEU A 32 -61.08 -17.84 35.31
C LEU A 32 -61.89 -16.91 36.21
N SER A 33 -62.85 -16.24 35.57
CA SER A 33 -63.85 -15.37 36.18
C SER A 33 -64.56 -16.06 37.34
N LEU A 34 -64.57 -15.37 38.48
CA LEU A 34 -65.55 -15.51 39.55
C LEU A 34 -66.98 -15.43 38.99
N THR A 35 -67.80 -16.43 39.29
CA THR A 35 -69.26 -16.30 39.36
C THR A 35 -69.72 -17.03 40.63
N LEU A 36 -70.14 -16.24 41.61
CA LEU A 36 -70.97 -16.65 42.75
C LEU A 36 -72.44 -16.63 42.34
N GLU A 37 -73.29 -17.21 43.20
CA GLU A 37 -74.76 -17.39 43.13
C GLU A 37 -75.17 -18.72 42.47
N ASP A 38 -75.27 -19.80 43.24
CA ASP A 38 -76.41 -20.24 44.06
C ASP A 38 -77.38 -21.10 43.23
N ASP A 39 -77.21 -22.42 43.36
CA ASP A 39 -78.29 -23.39 43.22
C ASP A 39 -77.86 -24.67 43.94
N SER A 40 -78.60 -24.99 45.01
CA SER A 40 -78.42 -26.13 45.88
C SER A 40 -78.65 -27.46 45.13
N ILE A 41 -77.59 -28.01 44.54
CA ILE A 41 -77.61 -29.35 43.95
C ILE A 41 -77.21 -30.37 45.02
N HIS A 42 -78.14 -31.26 45.36
CA HIS A 42 -77.92 -32.41 46.23
C HIS A 42 -76.88 -33.37 45.61
N VAL A 43 -75.61 -33.19 45.96
CA VAL A 43 -74.52 -34.08 45.56
C VAL A 43 -74.53 -35.31 46.47
N SER A 44 -75.02 -36.43 45.95
CA SER A 44 -74.85 -37.75 46.58
C SER A 44 -73.36 -38.03 46.80
N GLN A 45 -72.96 -38.24 48.06
CA GLN A 45 -71.59 -38.52 48.46
C GLN A 45 -71.08 -39.79 47.78
N ARG A 46 -70.35 -39.60 46.68
CA ARG A 46 -69.62 -40.67 46.02
C ARG A 46 -68.39 -40.98 46.86
N ILE A 47 -68.36 -42.17 47.47
CA ILE A 47 -67.17 -42.74 48.10
C ILE A 47 -66.03 -42.72 47.07
N LYS A 48 -65.05 -41.83 47.27
CA LYS A 48 -63.83 -41.78 46.46
C LYS A 48 -63.02 -43.03 46.80
N ARG A 49 -62.79 -43.89 45.82
CA ARG A 49 -61.78 -44.96 45.92
C ARG A 49 -60.44 -44.29 46.27
N LYS A 50 -59.75 -44.80 47.28
CA LYS A 50 -58.37 -44.40 47.62
C LYS A 50 -57.54 -44.59 46.34
N ARG A 51 -57.13 -43.48 45.69
CA ARG A 51 -56.19 -43.58 44.56
C ARG A 51 -54.90 -44.16 45.13
N ASN A 52 -54.39 -45.19 44.46
CA ASN A 52 -53.11 -45.79 44.80
C ASN A 52 -52.04 -44.82 44.28
N ASP A 53 -51.60 -43.88 45.13
CA ASP A 53 -50.69 -42.75 44.78
C ASP A 53 -49.27 -43.21 44.40
N ASP A 54 -48.90 -44.46 44.66
CA ASP A 54 -47.53 -44.95 44.48
C ASP A 54 -47.07 -44.95 43.01
N ASN A 55 -47.99 -45.04 42.04
CA ASN A 55 -47.67 -45.01 40.61
C ASN A 55 -47.62 -43.58 40.01
N GLU A 56 -48.29 -42.61 40.64
CA GLU A 56 -48.36 -41.22 40.15
C GLU A 56 -47.11 -40.43 40.57
N SER A 57 -46.53 -40.75 41.74
CA SER A 57 -45.25 -40.20 42.22
C SER A 57 -44.09 -40.59 41.29
N ALA A 58 -44.00 -41.85 40.88
CA ALA A 58 -42.91 -42.33 40.01
C ALA A 58 -42.94 -41.67 38.61
N LEU A 59 -44.14 -41.38 38.08
CA LEU A 59 -44.29 -40.68 36.80
C LEU A 59 -43.85 -39.21 36.91
N ALA A 60 -44.21 -38.53 38.00
CA ALA A 60 -43.81 -37.15 38.27
C ALA A 60 -42.29 -37.02 38.48
N ASP A 61 -41.68 -37.99 39.17
CA ASP A 61 -40.23 -38.04 39.38
C ASP A 61 -39.46 -38.28 38.08
N ASN A 62 -39.97 -39.17 37.20
CA ASN A 62 -39.39 -39.40 35.88
C ASN A 62 -39.49 -38.15 34.99
N PHE A 63 -40.64 -37.48 34.98
CA PHE A 63 -40.82 -36.24 34.22
C PHE A 63 -39.90 -35.11 34.71
N LYS A 64 -39.75 -34.98 36.03
CA LYS A 64 -38.81 -34.03 36.64
C LYS A 64 -37.37 -34.34 36.25
N ALA A 65 -36.98 -35.62 36.25
CA ALA A 65 -35.66 -36.05 35.84
C ALA A 65 -35.39 -35.72 34.35
N GLU A 66 -36.37 -35.94 33.48
CA GLU A 66 -36.29 -35.61 32.05
C GLU A 66 -36.13 -34.11 31.81
N ILE A 67 -36.94 -33.27 32.47
CA ILE A 67 -36.80 -31.81 32.39
C ILE A 67 -35.43 -31.35 32.88
N LEU A 68 -34.96 -31.88 34.02
CA LEU A 68 -33.64 -31.54 34.54
C LEU A 68 -32.53 -31.96 33.58
N ASN A 69 -32.67 -33.12 32.94
CA ASN A 69 -31.70 -33.57 31.93
C ASN A 69 -31.68 -32.62 30.73
N MET A 70 -32.85 -32.23 30.20
CA MET A 70 -32.96 -31.26 29.11
C MET A 70 -32.33 -29.90 29.47
N PHE A 71 -32.56 -29.38 30.69
CA PHE A 71 -31.92 -28.14 31.15
C PHE A 71 -30.40 -28.27 31.24
N ASN A 72 -29.89 -29.42 31.69
CA ASN A 72 -28.46 -29.68 31.75
C ASN A 72 -27.85 -29.76 30.34
N GLU A 73 -28.52 -30.41 29.39
CA GLU A 73 -28.08 -30.48 27.99
C GLU A 73 -28.05 -29.09 27.34
N ILE A 74 -29.10 -28.27 27.55
CA ILE A 74 -29.14 -26.89 27.05
C ILE A 74 -28.03 -26.06 27.68
N LYS A 75 -27.84 -26.15 29.01
CA LYS A 75 -26.77 -25.43 29.71
C LYS A 75 -25.40 -25.85 29.19
N LEU A 76 -25.18 -27.14 28.97
CA LEU A 76 -23.93 -27.65 28.44
C LEU A 76 -23.70 -27.15 27.01
N GLY A 77 -24.71 -27.20 26.14
CA GLY A 77 -24.66 -26.65 24.79
C GLY A 77 -24.39 -25.14 24.75
N GLN A 78 -24.93 -24.38 25.70
CA GLN A 78 -24.64 -22.96 25.84
C GLN A 78 -23.20 -22.70 26.27
N ILE A 79 -22.68 -23.48 27.22
CA ILE A 79 -21.29 -23.36 27.68
C ILE A 79 -20.32 -23.70 26.54
N THR A 80 -20.57 -24.77 25.79
CA THR A 80 -19.72 -25.16 24.66
C THR A 80 -19.76 -24.13 23.55
N HIS A 81 -20.95 -23.61 23.21
CA HIS A 81 -21.09 -22.55 22.22
C HIS A 81 -20.42 -21.24 22.67
N ALA A 82 -20.58 -20.85 23.93
CA ALA A 82 -19.92 -19.67 24.50
C ALA A 82 -18.39 -19.82 24.49
N SER A 83 -17.88 -21.01 24.81
CA SER A 83 -16.44 -21.32 24.74
C SER A 83 -15.90 -21.24 23.31
N SER A 84 -16.63 -21.81 22.34
CA SER A 84 -16.25 -21.73 20.92
C SER A 84 -16.25 -20.28 20.40
N LEU A 85 -17.25 -19.48 20.77
CA LEU A 85 -17.29 -18.05 20.43
C LEU A 85 -16.14 -17.27 21.07
N GLN A 86 -15.79 -17.58 22.33
CA GLN A 86 -14.68 -16.94 23.00
C GLN A 86 -13.35 -17.27 22.31
N SER A 87 -13.13 -18.53 21.93
CA SER A 87 -11.94 -18.95 21.17
C SER A 87 -11.84 -18.23 19.82
N THR A 88 -12.92 -18.21 19.03
CA THR A 88 -12.92 -17.53 17.72
C THR A 88 -12.69 -16.03 17.84
N LYS A 89 -13.21 -15.40 18.90
CA LYS A 89 -12.94 -14.00 19.21
C LYS A 89 -11.46 -13.76 19.49
N GLU A 90 -10.83 -14.62 20.30
CA GLU A 90 -9.40 -14.52 20.62
C GLU A 90 -8.54 -14.67 19.36
N ASP A 91 -8.88 -15.63 18.49
CA ASP A 91 -8.19 -15.82 17.20
C ASP A 91 -8.33 -14.59 16.29
N LEU A 92 -9.53 -14.03 16.18
CA LEU A 92 -9.77 -12.81 15.39
C LEU A 92 -9.02 -11.60 15.95
N MET A 93 -8.94 -11.47 17.28
CA MET A 93 -8.15 -10.41 17.92
C MET A 93 -6.66 -10.58 17.61
N ALA A 94 -6.14 -11.81 17.70
CA ALA A 94 -4.75 -12.11 17.37
C ALA A 94 -4.43 -11.79 15.90
N GLN A 95 -5.29 -12.20 14.96
CA GLN A 95 -5.12 -11.89 13.54
C GLN A 95 -5.18 -10.38 13.27
N ASN A 96 -6.12 -9.66 13.89
CA ASN A 96 -6.20 -8.20 13.74
C ASN A 96 -4.95 -7.48 14.25
N ASN A 97 -4.38 -7.93 15.38
CA ASN A 97 -3.14 -7.37 15.89
C ASN A 97 -1.98 -7.62 14.91
N GLN A 98 -1.85 -8.83 14.36
CA GLN A 98 -0.83 -9.14 13.35
C GLN A 98 -1.00 -8.31 12.08
N LEU A 99 -2.24 -8.10 11.63
CA LEU A 99 -2.53 -7.24 10.48
C LEU A 99 -2.13 -5.79 10.75
N GLN A 100 -2.44 -5.28 11.94
CA GLN A 100 -2.03 -3.93 12.33
C GLN A 100 -0.51 -3.79 12.31
N GLU A 101 0.23 -4.73 12.91
CA GLU A 101 1.69 -4.75 12.90
C GLU A 101 2.24 -4.80 11.47
N SER A 102 1.64 -5.62 10.60
CA SER A 102 2.04 -5.72 9.19
C SER A 102 1.83 -4.40 8.44
N VAL A 103 0.70 -3.72 8.66
CA VAL A 103 0.41 -2.42 8.06
C VAL A 103 1.36 -1.34 8.56
N GLU A 104 1.63 -1.30 9.87
CA GLU A 104 2.60 -0.36 10.44
C GLU A 104 4.01 -0.59 9.87
N PHE A 105 4.43 -1.85 9.75
CA PHE A 105 5.70 -2.20 9.13
C PHE A 105 5.75 -1.75 7.67
N MET A 106 4.72 -2.04 6.87
CA MET A 106 4.64 -1.61 5.47
C MET A 106 4.68 -0.08 5.34
N SER A 107 3.99 0.65 6.23
CA SER A 107 4.02 2.11 6.23
C SER A 107 5.43 2.64 6.45
N ARG A 108 6.17 2.08 7.42
CA ARG A 108 7.57 2.47 7.67
C ARG A 108 8.47 2.16 6.48
N GLN A 109 8.32 0.98 5.88
CA GLN A 109 9.08 0.61 4.67
C GLN A 109 8.76 1.53 3.48
N TYR A 110 7.50 1.95 3.34
CA TYR A 110 7.09 2.89 2.31
C TYR A 110 7.75 4.26 2.50
N ASP A 111 7.73 4.81 3.71
CA ASP A 111 8.35 6.09 4.02
C ASP A 111 9.88 6.05 3.81
N GLU A 112 10.52 4.94 4.20
CA GLU A 112 11.95 4.73 3.96
C GLU A 112 12.27 4.70 2.47
N LEU A 113 11.51 3.92 1.68
CA LEU A 113 11.71 3.84 0.24
C LEU A 113 11.50 5.19 -0.44
N LEU A 114 10.46 5.93 -0.03
CA LEU A 114 10.18 7.27 -0.55
C LEU A 114 11.36 8.22 -0.28
N ASN A 115 11.93 8.18 0.93
CA ASN A 115 13.11 8.98 1.27
C ASN A 115 14.34 8.59 0.46
N ARG A 116 14.56 7.29 0.24
CA ARG A 116 15.66 6.81 -0.62
C ARG A 116 15.52 7.29 -2.06
N ILE A 117 14.30 7.26 -2.61
CA ILE A 117 14.02 7.76 -3.97
C ILE A 117 14.30 9.25 -4.06
N LYS A 118 13.76 10.06 -3.14
CA LYS A 118 14.00 11.52 -3.12
C LYS A 118 15.48 11.85 -3.07
N LYS A 119 16.23 11.19 -2.18
CA LYS A 119 17.68 11.37 -2.08
C LYS A 119 18.39 11.01 -3.38
N ALA A 120 18.03 9.89 -4.00
CA ALA A 120 18.62 9.48 -5.28
C ALA A 120 18.32 10.47 -6.42
N GLU A 121 17.14 11.09 -6.43
CA GLU A 121 16.80 12.14 -7.39
C GLU A 121 17.61 13.41 -7.17
N GLU A 122 17.76 13.85 -5.91
CA GLU A 122 18.59 15.00 -5.52
C GLU A 122 20.07 14.79 -5.86
N ASP A 123 20.61 13.61 -5.57
CA ASP A 123 21.98 13.23 -5.90
C ASP A 123 22.18 13.24 -7.43
N ARG A 124 21.25 12.65 -8.18
CA ARG A 124 21.31 12.63 -9.65
C ARG A 124 21.27 14.03 -10.27
N ASP A 125 20.45 14.93 -9.72
CA ASP A 125 20.37 16.30 -10.20
C ASP A 125 21.64 17.10 -9.86
N SER A 126 22.25 16.81 -8.70
CA SER A 126 23.54 17.39 -8.30
C SER A 126 24.68 16.91 -9.21
N ASP A 127 24.72 15.61 -9.51
CA ASP A 127 25.69 15.02 -10.43
C ASP A 127 25.56 15.61 -11.84
N ARG A 128 24.34 15.76 -12.36
CA ARG A 128 24.09 16.38 -13.67
C ARG A 128 24.62 17.82 -13.75
N LYS A 129 24.38 18.62 -12.70
CA LYS A 129 24.91 19.99 -12.63
C LYS A 129 26.43 19.98 -12.60
N TYR A 130 27.02 19.05 -11.86
CA TYR A 130 28.47 18.92 -11.78
C TYR A 130 29.10 18.48 -13.11
N ILE A 131 28.49 17.52 -13.80
CA ILE A 131 28.89 17.09 -15.15
C ILE A 131 28.85 18.29 -16.10
N HIS A 132 27.75 19.03 -16.15
CA HIS A 132 27.63 20.19 -17.03
C HIS A 132 28.68 21.26 -16.73
N PHE A 133 28.98 21.49 -15.46
CA PHE A 133 30.05 22.39 -15.04
C PHE A 133 31.44 21.92 -15.50
N LEU A 134 31.72 20.62 -15.42
CA LEU A 134 32.97 20.05 -15.90
C LEU A 134 33.08 20.11 -17.42
N GLU A 135 32.00 19.82 -18.13
CA GLU A 135 31.94 19.95 -19.60
C GLU A 135 32.24 21.37 -20.04
N GLY A 136 31.61 22.38 -19.40
CA GLY A 136 31.91 23.78 -19.69
C GLY A 136 33.36 24.18 -19.39
N LYS A 137 33.97 23.60 -18.34
CA LYS A 137 35.40 23.78 -18.07
C LYS A 137 36.28 23.19 -19.17
N ILE A 138 35.97 21.98 -19.62
CA ILE A 138 36.70 21.31 -20.71
C ILE A 138 36.58 22.12 -21.99
N GLU A 139 35.38 22.52 -22.37
CA GLU A 139 35.13 23.34 -23.55
C GLU A 139 35.93 24.65 -23.50
N ASN A 140 35.93 25.34 -22.35
CA ASN A 140 36.71 26.56 -22.20
C ASN A 140 38.22 26.30 -22.32
N LEU A 141 38.74 25.21 -21.73
CA LEU A 141 40.14 24.83 -21.88
C LEU A 141 40.51 24.50 -23.33
N GLU A 142 39.64 23.78 -24.05
CA GLU A 142 39.83 23.48 -25.46
C GLU A 142 39.82 24.75 -26.31
N ARG A 143 38.88 25.66 -26.06
CA ARG A 143 38.81 26.96 -26.74
C ARG A 143 40.05 27.80 -26.47
N GLN A 144 40.52 27.84 -25.23
CA GLN A 144 41.76 28.55 -24.87
C GLN A 144 42.98 27.92 -25.54
N ASN A 145 43.03 26.60 -25.67
CA ASN A 145 44.13 25.92 -26.36
C ASN A 145 44.11 26.20 -27.88
N ARG A 146 42.92 26.27 -28.47
CA ARG A 146 42.74 26.54 -29.91
C ARG A 146 42.87 28.03 -30.28
N ILE A 147 42.81 28.97 -29.33
CA ILE A 147 42.83 30.41 -29.63
C ILE A 147 44.10 30.87 -30.35
N ALA A 148 45.23 30.19 -30.07
CA ALA A 148 46.53 30.45 -30.68
C ALA A 148 46.85 29.48 -31.84
N SER A 149 45.87 28.68 -32.27
CA SER A 149 46.02 27.72 -33.37
C SER A 149 45.30 28.23 -34.61
N LEU A 150 45.96 28.15 -35.76
CA LEU A 150 45.38 28.48 -37.06
C LEU A 150 45.28 27.21 -37.90
N GLU A 151 44.09 26.94 -38.45
CA GLU A 151 43.88 25.85 -39.40
C GLU A 151 43.94 26.40 -40.82
N ILE A 152 44.93 25.97 -41.59
CA ILE A 152 45.08 26.32 -43.00
C ILE A 152 44.66 25.12 -43.83
N ARG A 153 43.58 25.29 -44.62
CA ARG A 153 43.00 24.23 -45.44
C ARG A 153 43.44 24.40 -46.90
N ASN A 154 43.35 23.32 -47.68
CA ASN A 154 43.64 23.29 -49.12
C ASN A 154 45.09 23.61 -49.52
N ILE A 155 46.07 23.34 -48.66
CA ILE A 155 47.48 23.37 -49.05
C ILE A 155 47.78 22.13 -49.94
N PRO A 156 48.37 22.32 -51.15
CA PRO A 156 48.82 21.22 -51.98
C PRO A 156 49.86 20.36 -51.25
N LYS A 157 49.64 19.03 -51.20
CA LYS A 157 50.58 18.11 -50.54
C LYS A 157 51.80 17.89 -51.43
N LYS A 158 52.99 17.99 -50.85
CA LYS A 158 54.25 17.54 -51.48
C LYS A 158 54.62 16.15 -50.97
N ASP A 159 55.12 15.29 -51.86
CA ASP A 159 55.62 13.98 -51.45
C ASP A 159 56.86 14.14 -50.56
N LYS A 160 56.86 13.50 -49.38
CA LYS A 160 57.91 13.60 -48.35
C LYS A 160 58.16 15.02 -47.83
N GLU A 161 57.09 15.77 -47.63
CA GLU A 161 57.13 17.10 -47.03
C GLU A 161 57.86 17.11 -45.69
N THR A 162 58.83 18.02 -45.54
CA THR A 162 59.58 18.19 -44.31
C THR A 162 59.00 19.29 -43.43
N LYS A 163 59.44 19.25 -42.18
CA LYS A 163 59.19 20.26 -41.16
C LYS A 163 59.45 21.70 -41.62
N LYS A 164 60.49 21.88 -42.43
CA LYS A 164 60.90 23.18 -42.94
C LYS A 164 59.97 23.67 -44.07
N ASP A 165 59.59 22.77 -44.97
CA ASP A 165 58.70 23.08 -46.09
C ASP A 165 57.34 23.65 -45.61
N LEU A 166 56.81 23.10 -44.52
CA LEU A 166 55.56 23.58 -43.90
C LEU A 166 55.71 24.99 -43.31
N VAL A 167 56.84 25.28 -42.65
CA VAL A 167 57.13 26.60 -42.10
C VAL A 167 57.28 27.63 -43.22
N ASP A 168 58.06 27.28 -44.25
CA ASP A 168 58.29 28.15 -45.41
C ASP A 168 56.96 28.47 -46.11
N THR A 169 56.06 27.47 -46.27
CA THR A 169 54.71 27.68 -46.83
C THR A 169 53.86 28.65 -46.01
N VAL A 170 53.96 28.62 -44.67
CA VAL A 170 53.24 29.55 -43.79
C VAL A 170 53.81 30.98 -43.90
N VAL A 171 55.13 31.11 -44.00
CA VAL A 171 55.80 32.41 -44.18
C VAL A 171 55.43 33.02 -45.52
N GLU A 172 55.50 32.25 -46.61
CA GLU A 172 55.05 32.66 -47.95
C GLU A 172 53.57 33.09 -47.93
N LEU A 173 52.71 32.37 -47.22
CA LEU A 173 51.31 32.75 -47.06
C LEU A 173 51.16 34.09 -46.33
N GLY A 174 51.96 34.31 -45.27
CA GLY A 174 52.03 35.58 -44.55
C GLY A 174 52.39 36.76 -45.45
N GLU A 175 53.43 36.59 -46.27
CA GLU A 175 53.86 37.59 -47.26
C GLU A 175 52.74 37.93 -48.25
N ILE A 176 52.00 36.92 -48.74
CA ILE A 176 50.87 37.12 -49.66
C ILE A 176 49.76 37.97 -49.03
N ILE A 177 49.47 37.78 -47.74
CA ILE A 177 48.44 38.54 -47.01
C ILE A 177 49.00 39.81 -46.33
N ASN A 178 50.27 40.15 -46.59
CA ASN A 178 50.98 41.29 -46.01
C ASN A 178 51.03 41.26 -44.46
N VAL A 179 51.24 40.07 -43.90
CA VAL A 179 51.47 39.83 -42.47
C VAL A 179 52.87 39.26 -42.31
N GLU A 180 53.73 39.98 -41.57
CA GLU A 180 55.06 39.49 -41.23
C GLU A 180 54.95 38.36 -40.20
N ILE A 181 55.32 37.14 -40.59
CA ILE A 181 55.32 35.96 -39.71
C ILE A 181 56.76 35.52 -39.51
N GLN A 182 57.25 35.57 -38.27
CA GLN A 182 58.60 35.09 -37.99
C GLN A 182 58.60 33.57 -37.78
N PRO A 183 59.55 32.82 -38.37
CA PRO A 183 59.63 31.37 -38.19
C PRO A 183 59.70 30.92 -36.72
N MET A 184 60.25 31.75 -35.83
CA MET A 184 60.37 31.46 -34.40
C MET A 184 59.04 31.60 -33.63
N GLU A 185 58.06 32.31 -34.19
CA GLU A 185 56.73 32.47 -33.58
C GLU A 185 55.86 31.22 -33.79
N ILE A 186 56.21 30.37 -34.76
CA ILE A 186 55.50 29.13 -35.07
C ILE A 186 55.90 28.05 -34.08
N LYS A 187 55.14 27.93 -32.98
CA LYS A 187 55.38 26.94 -31.92
C LYS A 187 55.24 25.48 -32.38
N ARG A 188 54.21 25.16 -33.15
CA ARG A 188 53.88 23.78 -33.55
C ARG A 188 53.07 23.78 -34.84
N TYR A 189 53.40 22.86 -35.74
CA TYR A 189 52.62 22.57 -36.94
C TYR A 189 52.45 21.06 -37.06
N LEU A 190 51.27 20.62 -37.49
CA LEU A 190 50.92 19.23 -37.65
C LEU A 190 50.04 19.10 -38.90
N PRO A 191 50.36 18.20 -39.85
CA PRO A 191 49.42 17.85 -40.91
C PRO A 191 48.18 17.21 -40.28
N TYR A 192 47.01 17.80 -40.47
CA TYR A 192 45.78 17.22 -39.94
C TYR A 192 45.40 15.98 -40.77
N PRO A 193 45.17 14.81 -40.14
CA PRO A 193 44.68 13.64 -40.87
C PRO A 193 43.30 13.95 -41.46
N ARG A 194 43.08 13.59 -42.73
CA ARG A 194 41.73 13.67 -43.32
C ARG A 194 40.85 12.65 -42.61
N GLN A 195 39.71 13.10 -42.12
CA GLN A 195 38.59 12.23 -41.80
C GLN A 195 37.90 11.95 -43.14
N ASP A 196 38.37 10.95 -43.86
CA ASP A 196 37.69 10.40 -45.04
C ASP A 196 36.62 9.39 -44.59
#